data_AF-A0A1F7DA79-F1
#
_entry.id   AF-A0A1F7DA79-F1
#
_cell.length_a   1.000
_cell.length_b   1.000
_cell.length_c   1.000
_cell.angle_alpha   90.00
_cell.angle_beta   90.00
_cell.angle_gamma   90.00
#
_symmetry.space_group_name_H-M   'P 1'
#
loop_
_entity.id
_entity.type
_entity.pdbx_description
1 polymer ?
#
loop_
_entity_poly.entity_id
_entity_poly.type
_entity_poly.pdbx_seq_one_letter_code
_entity_poly.pdbx_strand_id
1 'polypeptide(L)'
;MGIPAALAQTPSFIPDGGVPGCDFASGDLVASCVPLFIAHVIKTVFGFVGGVCLILILIAGYRLLLAVVTGGDKSTGFEMLRWAIIGFVTSALTFFIIDFIISTLAGV
;
A
#
# COMPACT_ATOMS: atom_id res chain seq x y z
N MET A 1 -8.06 -30.67 -18.14
CA MET A 1 -6.90 -30.31 -17.29
C MET A 1 -6.95 -28.80 -17.11
N GLY A 2 -7.79 -28.32 -16.17
CA GLY A 2 -7.98 -26.90 -15.91
C GLY A 2 -6.91 -26.44 -14.94
N ILE A 3 -6.05 -25.53 -15.39
CA ILE A 3 -5.06 -24.87 -14.55
C ILE A 3 -5.85 -24.07 -13.51
N PRO A 4 -5.63 -24.23 -12.19
CA PRO A 4 -6.30 -23.40 -11.20
C PRO A 4 -5.91 -21.95 -11.48
N ALA A 5 -6.91 -21.10 -11.72
CA ALA A 5 -6.71 -19.66 -11.80
C ALA A 5 -5.99 -19.22 -10.53
N ALA A 6 -4.78 -18.68 -10.68
CA ALA A 6 -4.06 -18.13 -9.55
C ALA A 6 -4.94 -17.02 -8.95
N LEU A 7 -5.09 -17.02 -7.63
CA LEU A 7 -5.83 -16.00 -6.85
C LEU A 7 -5.29 -14.55 -7.03
N ALA A 8 -4.30 -14.36 -7.91
CA ALA A 8 -3.72 -13.08 -8.28
C ALA A 8 -4.35 -12.45 -9.54
N GLN A 9 -5.33 -13.09 -10.20
CA GLN A 9 -5.83 -12.65 -11.51
C GLN A 9 -7.10 -11.79 -11.53
N THR A 10 -7.66 -11.39 -10.38
CA THR A 10 -8.68 -10.32 -10.39
C THR A 10 -8.46 -9.25 -9.31
N PRO A 11 -7.28 -8.60 -9.21
CA PRO A 11 -7.21 -7.27 -8.63
C PRO A 11 -7.62 -6.27 -9.70
N SER A 12 -8.87 -6.35 -10.17
CA SER A 12 -9.45 -5.22 -10.87
C SER A 12 -9.58 -4.09 -9.84
N PHE A 13 -9.11 -2.88 -10.18
CA PHE A 13 -9.35 -1.69 -9.35
C PHE A 13 -10.85 -1.48 -9.07
N ILE A 14 -11.69 -2.09 -9.92
CA ILE A 14 -13.13 -2.21 -9.79
C ILE A 14 -13.43 -3.70 -9.56
N PRO A 15 -13.63 -4.17 -8.32
CA PRO A 15 -13.93 -5.58 -8.06
C PRO A 15 -15.19 -6.01 -8.84
N ASP A 16 -15.14 -7.18 -9.49
CA ASP A 16 -16.32 -7.79 -10.12
C ASP A 16 -17.36 -8.11 -9.02
N GLY A 17 -18.39 -7.27 -8.91
CA GLY A 17 -19.38 -7.28 -7.82
C GLY A 17 -19.38 -6.03 -6.93
N GLY A 18 -18.50 -5.06 -7.21
CA GLY A 18 -18.48 -3.77 -6.52
C GLY A 18 -17.86 -3.82 -5.11
N VAL A 19 -17.70 -2.65 -4.50
CA VAL A 19 -17.44 -2.59 -3.04
C VAL A 19 -18.78 -2.85 -2.33
N PRO A 20 -18.80 -3.43 -1.12
CA PRO A 20 -20.05 -3.75 -0.41
C PRO A 20 -20.97 -2.52 -0.33
N GLY A 21 -22.08 -2.53 -1.09
CA GLY A 21 -23.05 -1.43 -1.18
C GLY A 21 -22.99 -0.56 -2.44
N CYS A 22 -22.02 -0.77 -3.34
CA CYS A 22 -21.83 0.03 -4.56
C CYS A 22 -21.31 -0.84 -5.72
N ASP A 23 -22.14 -1.05 -6.75
CA ASP A 23 -21.75 -1.81 -7.94
C ASP A 23 -21.41 -0.90 -9.12
N PHE A 24 -20.11 -0.76 -9.39
CA PHE A 24 -19.59 0.04 -10.51
C PHE A 24 -19.75 -0.66 -11.87
N ALA A 25 -20.06 -1.97 -11.90
CA ALA A 25 -20.30 -2.71 -13.13
C ALA A 25 -21.74 -2.51 -13.64
N SER A 26 -22.73 -2.43 -12.75
CA SER A 26 -24.15 -2.22 -13.12
C SER A 26 -24.58 -0.75 -13.19
N GLY A 27 -23.72 0.20 -12.79
CA GLY A 27 -23.97 1.65 -12.92
C GLY A 27 -24.74 2.28 -11.75
N ASP A 28 -24.79 1.62 -10.58
CA ASP A 28 -25.51 2.12 -9.40
C ASP A 28 -24.59 3.03 -8.56
N LEU A 29 -24.50 4.30 -8.98
CA LEU A 29 -23.61 5.31 -8.41
C LEU A 29 -24.36 6.21 -7.44
N VAL A 30 -24.34 5.86 -6.15
CA VAL A 30 -24.85 6.72 -5.07
C VAL A 30 -23.72 7.64 -4.56
N ALA A 31 -24.03 8.86 -4.10
CA ALA A 31 -23.01 9.81 -3.64
C ALA A 31 -22.13 9.26 -2.49
N SER A 32 -22.65 8.32 -1.70
CA SER A 32 -21.92 7.60 -0.65
C SER A 32 -20.88 6.59 -1.17
N CYS A 33 -20.91 6.24 -2.46
CA CYS A 33 -19.99 5.29 -3.07
C CYS A 33 -18.60 5.88 -3.35
N VAL A 34 -18.51 7.20 -3.53
CA VAL A 34 -17.27 7.91 -3.82
C VAL A 34 -16.23 7.73 -2.69
N PRO A 35 -16.52 8.04 -1.41
CA PRO A 35 -15.55 7.84 -0.33
C PRO A 35 -15.19 6.36 -0.12
N LEU A 36 -16.12 5.43 -0.35
CA LEU A 36 -15.93 4.01 -0.12
C LEU A 36 -15.01 3.38 -1.19
N PHE A 37 -15.12 3.83 -2.44
CA PHE A 37 -14.19 3.48 -3.51
C PHE A 37 -12.79 4.03 -3.28
N ILE A 38 -12.69 5.31 -2.88
CA ILE A 38 -11.41 5.95 -2.56
C ILE A 38 -10.68 5.18 -1.46
N ALA A 39 -11.39 4.79 -0.39
CA ALA A 39 -10.83 3.99 0.69
C ALA A 39 -10.32 2.60 0.20
N HIS A 40 -11.00 1.99 -0.76
CA HIS A 40 -10.57 0.72 -1.35
C HIS A 40 -9.29 0.88 -2.17
N VAL A 41 -9.23 1.88 -3.05
CA VAL A 41 -8.05 2.20 -3.87
C VAL A 41 -6.84 2.50 -2.98
N ILE A 42 -7.05 3.28 -1.91
CA ILE A 42 -6.04 3.62 -0.92
C ILE A 42 -5.45 2.38 -0.25
N LYS A 43 -6.28 1.44 0.23
CA LYS A 43 -5.80 0.20 0.86
C LYS A 43 -4.96 -0.64 -0.10
N THR A 44 -5.37 -0.73 -1.35
CA THR A 44 -4.63 -1.47 -2.39
C THR A 44 -3.27 -0.85 -2.66
N VAL A 45 -3.20 0.48 -2.82
CA VAL A 45 -1.93 1.19 -3.01
C VAL A 45 -1.04 1.07 -1.77
N PHE A 46 -1.60 1.15 -0.57
CA PHE A 46 -0.83 1.04 0.66
C PHE A 46 -0.25 -0.36 0.86
N GLY A 47 -0.99 -1.41 0.52
CA GLY A 47 -0.46 -2.78 0.50
C GLY A 47 0.74 -2.92 -0.44
N PHE A 48 0.68 -2.29 -1.61
CA PHE A 48 1.79 -2.29 -2.56
C PHE A 48 3.01 -1.52 -2.03
N VAL A 49 2.82 -0.31 -1.51
CA VAL A 49 3.89 0.53 -0.94
C VAL A 49 4.53 -0.15 0.28
N GLY A 50 3.72 -0.75 1.16
CA GLY A 50 4.19 -1.52 2.31
C GLY A 50 5.04 -2.73 1.89
N GLY A 51 4.62 -3.44 0.83
CA GLY A 51 5.39 -4.55 0.26
C GLY A 51 6.76 -4.11 -0.26
N VAL A 52 6.82 -3.02 -1.02
CA VAL A 52 8.09 -2.46 -1.50
C VAL A 52 8.98 -1.98 -0.35
N CYS A 53 8.41 -1.34 0.67
CA CYS A 53 9.14 -0.92 1.86
C CYS A 53 9.80 -2.10 2.58
N LEU A 54 9.07 -3.21 2.76
CA LEU A 54 9.60 -4.43 3.38
C LEU A 54 10.85 -4.94 2.63
N ILE A 55 10.77 -5.01 1.30
CA ILE A 55 11.88 -5.47 0.46
C ILE A 55 13.11 -4.57 0.63
N LEU A 56 12.93 -3.25 0.66
CA LEU A 56 14.03 -2.30 0.84
C LEU A 56 14.68 -2.43 2.22
N ILE A 57 13.89 -2.64 3.27
CA ILE A 57 14.39 -2.88 4.63
C ILE A 57 15.22 -4.17 4.68
N LEU A 58 14.77 -5.25 4.03
CA LEU A 58 15.52 -6.51 3.97
C LEU A 58 16.87 -6.35 3.26
N ILE A 59 16.89 -5.66 2.11
CA ILE A 59 18.14 -5.40 1.35
C ILE A 59 19.10 -4.53 2.18
N ALA A 60 18.59 -3.49 2.83
CA ALA A 60 19.39 -2.62 3.69
C ALA A 60 19.96 -3.38 4.89
N GLY A 61 19.16 -4.25 5.51
CA GLY A 61 19.60 -5.12 6.61
C GLY A 61 20.72 -6.07 6.20
N TYR A 62 20.61 -6.72 5.03
CA TYR A 62 21.66 -7.59 4.50
C TYR A 62 22.97 -6.84 4.24
N ARG A 63 22.90 -5.64 3.63
CA ARG A 63 24.09 -4.80 3.40
C ARG A 63 24.75 -4.37 4.71
N LEU A 64 23.96 -4.06 5.73
CA LEU A 64 24.48 -3.68 7.04
C LEU A 64 25.21 -4.84 7.71
N LEU A 65 24.63 -6.05 7.70
CA LEU A 65 25.25 -7.24 8.28
C LEU A 65 26.56 -7.60 7.56
N LEU A 66 26.58 -7.54 6.24
CA LEU A 66 27.80 -7.78 5.46
C LEU A 66 28.88 -6.75 5.77
N ALA A 67 28.55 -5.46 5.87
CA ALA A 67 29.49 -4.41 6.24
C ALA A 67 30.07 -4.58 7.65
N VAL A 68 29.31 -5.17 8.59
CA VAL A 68 29.81 -5.52 9.94
C VAL A 68 30.84 -6.64 9.88
N VAL A 69 30.63 -7.65 9.04
CA VAL A 69 31.51 -8.82 8.93
C VAL A 69 32.78 -8.52 8.13
N THR A 70 32.69 -7.73 7.06
CA THR A 70 33.84 -7.42 6.18
C THR A 70 34.59 -6.15 6.56
N GLY A 71 34.18 -5.45 7.63
CA GLY A 71 34.81 -4.18 8.05
C GLY A 71 34.60 -3.03 7.07
N GLY A 72 33.65 -3.17 6.13
CA GLY A 72 33.32 -2.18 5.13
C GLY A 72 32.44 -1.04 5.65
N ASP A 73 32.21 -0.05 4.78
CA ASP A 73 31.47 1.17 5.10
C ASP A 73 30.00 0.86 5.48
N LYS A 74 29.67 1.00 6.77
CA LYS A 74 28.31 0.76 7.32
C LYS A 74 27.35 1.91 6.99
N SER A 75 27.90 3.06 6.60
CA SER A 75 27.16 4.31 6.35
C SER A 75 26.09 4.15 5.27
N THR A 76 26.41 3.45 4.18
CA THR A 76 25.50 3.22 3.05
C THR A 76 24.28 2.38 3.44
N GLY A 77 24.45 1.39 4.31
CA GLY A 77 23.34 0.55 4.80
C GLY A 77 22.37 1.32 5.69
N PHE A 78 22.89 2.16 6.59
CA PHE A 78 22.09 3.01 7.46
C PHE A 78 21.36 4.12 6.71
N GLU A 79 22.01 4.73 5.71
CA GLU A 79 21.37 5.74 4.90
C GLU A 79 20.18 5.17 4.11
N MET A 80 20.38 4.02 3.47
CA MET A 80 19.31 3.33 2.73
C MET A 80 18.14 2.91 3.64
N LEU A 81 18.45 2.42 4.84
CA LEU A 81 17.43 2.09 5.85
C LEU A 81 16.65 3.33 6.30
N ARG A 82 17.34 4.46 6.52
CA ARG A 82 16.74 5.72 6.93
C ARG A 82 15.77 6.24 5.85
N TRP A 83 16.15 6.20 4.59
CA TRP A 83 15.28 6.58 3.48
C TRP A 83 14.07 5.65 3.33
N ALA A 84 14.24 4.34 3.53
CA ALA A 84 13.14 3.39 3.50
C ALA A 84 12.10 3.65 4.61
N ILE A 85 12.55 3.95 5.83
CA ILE A 85 11.67 4.28 6.96
C ILE A 85 10.97 5.62 6.73
N ILE A 86 11.70 6.65 6.27
CA ILE A 86 11.11 7.97 5.99
C ILE A 86 10.01 7.85 4.93
N GLY A 87 10.26 7.12 3.83
CA GLY A 87 9.28 6.91 2.77
C GLY A 87 8.02 6.16 3.22
N PHE A 88 8.17 5.22 4.16
CA PHE A 88 7.05 4.53 4.76
C PHE A 88 6.22 5.45 5.65
N VAL A 89 6.88 6.22 6.52
CA VAL A 89 6.23 7.14 7.45
C VAL A 89 5.50 8.26 6.71
N THR A 90 6.09 8.84 5.66
CA THR A 90 5.41 9.88 4.86
C THR A 90 4.20 9.34 4.10
N SER A 91 4.30 8.11 3.59
CA SER A 91 3.16 7.42 2.98
C SER A 91 2.05 7.23 4.01
N ALA A 92 2.35 6.69 5.20
CA ALA A 92 1.38 6.50 6.28
C ALA A 92 0.71 7.81 6.73
N LEU A 93 1.46 8.90 6.85
CA LEU A 93 0.88 10.22 7.19
C LEU A 93 -0.09 10.72 6.12
N THR A 94 0.21 10.49 4.84
CA THR A 94 -0.66 10.90 3.74
C THR A 94 -2.03 10.22 3.85
N PHE A 95 -2.04 8.92 4.18
CA PHE A 95 -3.30 8.20 4.40
C PHE A 95 -4.06 8.72 5.60
N PHE A 96 -3.38 8.98 6.71
CA PHE A 96 -4.02 9.56 7.89
C PHE A 96 -4.72 10.88 7.58
N ILE A 97 -4.10 11.75 6.78
CA ILE A 97 -4.69 13.02 6.34
C ILE A 97 -5.93 12.76 5.47
N ILE A 98 -5.87 11.82 4.52
CA ILE A 98 -7.01 11.52 3.65
C ILE A 98 -8.17 10.90 4.43
N ASP A 99 -7.92 9.93 5.31
CA ASP A 99 -8.94 9.34 6.19
C ASP A 99 -9.59 10.41 7.08
N PHE A 100 -8.79 11.34 7.62
CA PHE A 100 -9.30 12.47 8.40
C PHE A 100 -10.21 13.40 7.58
N ILE A 101 -9.82 13.71 6.33
CA ILE A 101 -10.66 14.51 5.43
C ILE A 101 -11.95 13.75 5.08
N ILE A 102 -11.87 12.44 4.83
CA ILE A 102 -13.05 11.64 4.48
C ILE A 102 -14.01 11.55 5.67
N SER A 103 -13.53 11.29 6.89
CA SER A 103 -14.38 11.27 8.09
C SER A 103 -15.04 12.62 8.34
N THR A 104 -14.28 13.72 8.26
CA THR A 104 -14.84 15.07 8.46
C THR A 104 -15.84 15.47 7.39
N LEU A 105 -15.65 15.06 6.12
CA LEU A 105 -16.56 15.38 5.02
C LEU A 105 -17.78 14.46 4.95
N ALA A 106 -17.61 13.17 5.26
CA ALA A 106 -18.70 12.20 5.29
C ALA A 106 -19.63 12.39 6.50
N GLY A 107 -19.28 13.26 7.45
CA GLY A 107 -20.13 13.60 8.60
C GLY A 107 -20.35 12.43 9.56
N VAL A 108 -19.39 11.49 9.61
CA VAL A 108 -19.35 10.36 10.55
C VAL A 108 -18.13 10.47 11.45
#